data_AF-A0A948CCU2-F1
#
_entry.id   AF-A0A948CCU2-F1
#
_cell.length_a   1.000
_cell.length_b   1.000
_cell.length_c   1.000
_cell.angle_alpha   90.00
_cell.angle_beta   90.00
_cell.angle_gamma   90.00
#
_symmetry.space_group_name_H-M   'P 1'
#
loop_
_entity.id
_entity.type
_entity.pdbx_description
1 polymer ?
#
loop_
_entity_poly.entity_id
_entity_poly.type
_entity_poly.pdbx_seq_one_letter_code
_entity_poly.pdbx_strand_id
1 'polypeptide(L)' 'MQASIAAVSVVDVELGPLERKLGVAYVSDVQFDEPVTLRVGDHVSLRDVDGTVYDGVVREVENGKFCNRYRVNFTP' A
#
# COMPACT_ATOMS: atom_id res chain seq x y z
N MET A 1 -17.16 2.75 -24.12
CA MET A 1 -15.86 3.02 -23.47
C MET A 1 -16.01 2.59 -22.03
N GLN A 2 -15.50 1.42 -21.68
CA GLN A 2 -15.57 0.90 -20.33
C GLN A 2 -14.48 1.61 -19.53
N ALA A 3 -14.86 2.48 -18.60
CA ALA A 3 -13.91 3.06 -17.66
C ALA A 3 -13.36 1.89 -16.85
N SER A 4 -12.10 1.52 -17.10
CA SER A 4 -11.34 0.66 -16.20
C SER A 4 -11.17 1.44 -14.90
N ILE A 5 -12.11 1.24 -13.97
CA ILE A 5 -11.92 1.61 -12.59
C ILE A 5 -10.71 0.79 -12.16
N ALA A 6 -9.54 1.42 -12.05
CA ALA A 6 -8.40 0.78 -11.44
C ALA A 6 -8.89 0.31 -10.07
N ALA A 7 -8.94 -1.01 -9.86
CA ALA A 7 -9.34 -1.57 -8.60
C ALA A 7 -8.39 -0.98 -7.55
N VAL A 8 -8.90 -0.10 -6.69
CA VAL A 8 -8.12 0.43 -5.60
C VAL A 8 -7.91 -0.74 -4.66
N SER A 9 -6.71 -1.32 -4.69
CA SER A 9 -6.36 -2.41 -3.79
C SER A 9 -6.26 -1.85 -2.38
N VAL A 10 -7.23 -2.21 -1.55
CA VAL A 10 -7.16 -1.96 -0.11
C VAL A 10 -6.22 -3.00 0.49
N VAL A 11 -5.27 -2.56 1.29
CA VAL A 11 -4.36 -3.44 2.02
C VAL A 11 -4.44 -3.15 3.50
N ASP A 12 -4.67 -4.21 4.29
CA ASP A 12 -4.65 -4.13 5.73
C ASP A 12 -3.20 -4.07 6.22
N VAL A 13 -2.90 -3.07 7.06
CA VAL A 13 -1.58 -2.79 7.61
C VAL A 13 -1.65 -2.58 9.11
N GLU A 14 -0.58 -2.89 9.81
CA GLU A 14 -0.42 -2.53 11.23
C GLU A 14 0.60 -1.40 11.31
N LEU A 15 0.13 -0.16 11.53
CA LEU A 15 1.01 0.99 11.62
C LEU A 15 1.42 1.26 13.07
N GLY A 16 2.73 1.28 13.31
CA GLY A 16 3.27 1.75 14.58
C GLY A 16 3.20 3.28 14.73
N PRO A 17 3.51 3.81 15.94
CA PRO A 17 3.48 5.25 16.19
C PRO A 17 4.43 6.05 15.29
N LEU A 18 5.55 5.46 14.87
CA LEU A 18 6.53 6.12 14.03
C LEU A 18 6.05 6.18 12.57
N GLU A 19 5.51 5.09 12.05
CA GLU A 19 4.92 4.97 10.73
C GLU A 19 3.81 6.00 10.53
N ARG A 20 2.89 6.11 11.49
CA ARG A 20 1.83 7.13 11.51
C ARG A 20 2.40 8.55 11.50
N LYS A 21 3.40 8.82 12.34
CA LYS A 21 4.02 10.15 12.43
C LYS A 21 4.78 10.54 11.16
N LEU A 22 5.39 9.57 10.48
CA LEU A 22 6.15 9.80 9.26
C LEU A 22 5.27 9.78 8.00
N GLY A 23 4.05 9.25 8.06
CA GLY A 23 3.20 9.02 6.90
C GLY A 23 3.83 8.00 5.95
N VAL A 24 4.42 6.93 6.49
CA VAL A 24 5.09 5.88 5.71
C VAL A 24 4.64 4.50 6.18
N ALA A 25 4.24 3.66 5.24
CA ALA A 25 3.93 2.25 5.46
C ALA A 25 4.84 1.37 4.59
N TYR A 26 5.16 0.17 5.10
CA TYR A 26 5.85 -0.87 4.35
C TYR A 26 4.89 -2.00 4.11
N VAL A 27 4.68 -2.33 2.83
CA VAL A 27 3.68 -3.30 2.39
C VAL A 27 4.38 -4.38 1.56
N SER A 28 3.90 -5.61 1.61
CA SER A 28 4.35 -6.71 0.74
C SER A 28 3.22 -7.17 -0.17
N ASP A 29 3.55 -7.62 -1.37
CA ASP A 29 2.58 -8.22 -2.31
C ASP A 29 1.78 -9.40 -1.74
N VAL A 30 2.35 -10.16 -0.80
CA VAL A 30 1.67 -11.25 -0.10
C VAL A 30 0.55 -10.81 0.85
N GLN A 31 0.45 -9.50 1.15
CA GLN A 31 -0.64 -8.95 1.98
C GLN A 31 -1.91 -8.67 1.18
N PHE A 32 -1.86 -8.81 -0.15
CA PHE A 32 -3.02 -8.63 -1.01
C PHE A 32 -3.73 -9.96 -1.22
N ASP A 33 -5.06 -9.94 -1.20
CA ASP A 33 -5.89 -11.14 -1.45
C ASP A 33 -5.73 -11.69 -2.87
N GLU A 34 -5.36 -10.82 -3.82
CA GLU A 34 -5.08 -11.17 -5.20
C GLU A 34 -3.64 -10.83 -5.56
N PRO A 35 -3.00 -11.59 -6.47
CA PRO A 35 -1.67 -11.27 -6.96
C PRO A 35 -1.62 -9.86 -7.53
N VAL A 36 -0.89 -8.96 -6.87
CA VAL A 36 -0.72 -7.58 -7.29
C VAL A 36 0.73 -7.29 -7.63
N THR A 37 0.96 -6.44 -8.63
CA THR A 37 2.28 -5.89 -8.92
C THR A 37 2.14 -4.39 -9.00
N LEU A 38 2.53 -3.71 -7.92
CA LEU A 38 2.49 -2.25 -7.84
C LEU A 38 3.75 -1.64 -8.45
N ARG A 39 3.60 -0.40 -8.92
CA ARG A 39 4.66 0.43 -9.48
C ARG A 39 4.77 1.72 -8.69
N VAL A 40 5.93 2.36 -8.76
CA VAL A 40 6.12 3.71 -8.22
C VAL A 40 5.09 4.66 -8.86
N GLY A 41 4.37 5.40 -8.02
CA GLY A 41 3.29 6.30 -8.42
C GLY A 41 1.89 5.69 -8.36
N ASP A 42 1.77 4.38 -8.19
CA ASP A 42 0.45 3.74 -8.02
C ASP A 42 -0.17 4.19 -6.69
N HIS A 43 -1.50 4.37 -6.73
CA HIS A 43 -2.31 4.68 -5.57
C HIS A 43 -2.83 3.40 -4.92
N VAL A 44 -2.78 3.35 -3.58
CA VAL A 44 -3.31 2.25 -2.78
C VAL A 44 -4.04 2.80 -1.57
N SER A 45 -5.05 2.09 -1.09
CA SER A 45 -5.69 2.45 0.18
C SER A 45 -5.12 1.57 1.29
N LEU A 46 -4.57 2.21 2.32
CA LEU A 46 -4.04 1.52 3.50
C LEU A 46 -5.11 1.51 4.58
N ARG A 47 -5.55 0.35 5.06
CA ARG A 47 -6.43 0.25 6.23
C ARG A 47 -5.61 -0.15 7.44
N ASP A 48 -5.55 0.73 8.44
CA ASP A 48 -4.89 0.43 9.72
C ASP A 48 -5.80 -0.43 10.62
N VAL A 49 -5.21 -1.05 11.64
CA VAL A 49 -5.92 -1.96 12.57
C VAL A 49 -7.05 -1.30 13.36
N ASP A 50 -7.03 0.04 13.48
CA ASP A 50 -8.10 0.83 14.09
C ASP A 50 -9.27 1.12 13.13
N GLY A 51 -9.17 0.67 11.88
CA GLY A 51 -10.15 0.87 10.82
C GLY A 51 -9.96 2.15 10.02
N THR A 52 -9.01 3.02 10.37
CA THR A 52 -8.71 4.24 9.62
C THR A 52 -8.15 3.88 8.25
N VAL A 53 -8.63 4.57 7.22
CA VAL A 53 -8.17 4.37 5.83
C VAL A 53 -7.38 5.59 5.38
N TYR A 54 -6.18 5.34 4.87
CA TYR A 54 -5.29 6.37 4.33
C TYR A 54 -5.10 6.16 2.82
N ASP A 55 -5.14 7.25 2.07
CA ASP A 55 -4.73 7.24 0.66
C ASP A 55 -3.19 7.28 0.58
N GLY A 56 -2.63 6.21 0.03
CA GLY A 56 -1.21 5.99 -0.12
C GLY A 56 -0.75 6.07 -1.57
N VAL A 57 0.51 6.46 -1.76
CA VAL A 57 1.21 6.43 -3.05
C VAL A 57 2.49 5.64 -2.89
N VAL A 58 2.69 4.64 -3.75
CA VAL A 58 3.92 3.84 -3.78
C VAL A 58 5.10 4.73 -4.19
N ARG A 59 6.12 4.81 -3.34
CA ARG A 59 7.33 5.60 -3.58
C ARG A 59 8.51 4.76 -4.01
N GLU A 60 8.63 3.56 -3.47
CA GLU A 60 9.72 2.64 -3.79
C GLU A 60 9.17 1.22 -3.91
N VAL A 61 9.76 0.47 -4.83
CA VAL A 61 9.49 -0.95 -5.05
C VAL A 61 10.82 -1.70 -4.92
N GLU A 62 10.89 -2.62 -3.99
CA GLU A 62 12.02 -3.52 -3.82
C GLU A 62 11.59 -4.93 -4.22
N ASN A 63 12.10 -5.41 -5.36
CA ASN A 63 11.81 -6.76 -5.83
C ASN A 63 12.65 -7.77 -5.06
N GLY A 64 12.02 -8.50 -4.15
CA GLY A 64 12.66 -9.58 -3.41
C GLY A 64 12.58 -10.91 -4.16
N LYS A 65 13.38 -11.88 -3.72
CA LYS A 65 13.35 -13.25 -4.27
C LYS A 65 12.02 -13.97 -4.01
N PHE A 66 11.33 -13.62 -2.93
CA PHE A 66 10.13 -14.32 -2.44
C PHE A 66 8.88 -13.44 -2.44
N CYS A 67 9.05 -12.13 -2.33
CA CYS A 67 7.97 -11.16 -2.34
C CYS A 67 8.51 -9.80 -2.78
N ASN A 68 7.65 -8.98 -3.36
CA ASN A 68 7.92 -7.56 -3.58
C ASN A 68 7.55 -6.78 -2.32
N ARG A 69 8.43 -5.84 -1.95
CA ARG A 69 8.19 -4.89 -0.85
C ARG A 69 7.98 -3.50 -1.43
N TYR A 70 7.04 -2.79 -0.85
CA TYR A 70 6.61 -1.47 -1.28
C TYR A 70 6.73 -0.50 -0.12
N ARG A 71 7.39 0.63 -0.36
CA ARG A 71 7.32 1.78 0.55
C ARG A 71 6.22 2.69 0.06
N VAL A 72 5.19 2.87 0.88
CA VAL A 72 4.02 3.69 0.57
C VAL A 72 4.06 4.93 1.45
N ASN A 73 3.98 6.11 0.84
CA ASN A 73 3.76 7.34 1.59
C ASN A 73 2.26 7.62 1.64
N PHE A 74 1.74 7.97 2.80
CA PHE A 74 0.34 8.33 3.00
C PHE A 74 0.22 9.61 3.82
N THR A 75 -0.95 10.24 3.77
CA THR A 75 -1.24 11.43 4.59
C THR A 75 -2.09 10.99 5.78
N PRO A 76 -1.64 11.24 7.03
CA PRO A 76 -2.42 10.96 8.24
C PRO A 76 -3.70 11.79 8.35
#